data_AF-A0A359EJ51-F1
#
_entry.id   AF-A0A359EJ51-F1
#
_cell.length_a   1.000
_cell.length_b   1.000
_cell.length_c   1.000
_cell.angle_alpha   90.00
_cell.angle_beta   90.00
_cell.angle_gamma   90.00
#
_symmetry.space_group_name_H-M   'P 1'
#
loop_
_entity.id
_entity.type
_entity.pdbx_description
1 polymer ?
#
loop_
_entity_poly.entity_id
_entity_poly.type
_entity_poly.pdbx_seq_one_letter_code
_entity_poly.pdbx_strand_id
1 'polypeptide(L)'
;GWVAFSRCPHCGTLAYKYHSCRNRHCPQCQHLQTQAWLDNQAHLLLPTHYFLLTFTLPAGLRALAQANQILAYNLLFRITAEAAQTLARDPRYVGG
;
A
#
# COMPACT_ATOMS: atom_id res chain seq x y z
N GLY A 1 12.50 -25.23 3.33
CA GLY A 1 11.49 -25.22 4.40
C GLY A 1 11.04 -26.64 4.62
N TRP A 2 11.03 -27.12 5.86
CA TRP A 2 10.65 -28.50 6.16
C TRP A 2 9.13 -28.66 6.03
N VAL A 3 8.71 -29.54 5.13
CA VAL A 3 7.31 -29.93 4.97
C VAL A 3 7.12 -31.22 5.75
N ALA A 4 6.29 -31.19 6.79
CA ALA A 4 5.88 -32.42 7.47
C ALA A 4 4.82 -33.10 6.60
N PHE A 5 4.93 -34.42 6.41
CA PHE A 5 3.87 -35.21 5.78
C PHE A 5 3.25 -36.12 6.84
N SER A 6 1.93 -36.20 6.85
CA SER A 6 1.18 -37.18 7.63
C SER A 6 0.38 -38.05 6.68
N ARG A 7 0.54 -39.36 6.77
CA ARG A 7 -0.23 -40.34 5.99
C ARG A 7 -1.41 -40.83 6.83
N CYS A 8 -2.62 -40.79 6.26
CA CYS A 8 -3.78 -41.39 6.91
C CYS A 8 -3.61 -42.92 6.97
N PRO A 9 -3.67 -43.55 8.16
CA PRO A 9 -3.51 -45.01 8.27
C PRO A 9 -4.67 -45.80 7.66
N HIS A 10 -5.83 -45.17 7.44
CA HIS A 10 -7.04 -45.84 6.94
C HIS A 10 -7.21 -45.77 5.41
N CYS A 11 -6.81 -44.66 4.78
CA CYS A 11 -6.99 -44.46 3.33
C CYS A 11 -5.69 -44.14 2.57
N GLY A 12 -4.55 -44.04 3.25
CA GLY A 12 -3.24 -43.81 2.62
C GLY A 12 -3.01 -42.39 2.09
N THR A 13 -4.01 -41.50 2.17
CA THR A 13 -3.89 -40.09 1.73
C THR A 13 -2.75 -39.39 2.47
N LEU A 14 -1.88 -38.73 1.71
CA LEU A 14 -0.78 -37.91 2.22
C LEU A 14 -1.26 -36.47 2.41
N ALA A 15 -1.18 -35.96 3.64
CA ALA A 15 -1.44 -34.57 3.96
C ALA A 15 -0.11 -33.86 4.23
N TYR A 16 0.12 -32.75 3.51
CA TYR A 16 1.29 -31.90 3.68
C TYR A 16 0.98 -30.80 4.72
N LYS A 17 1.78 -30.75 5.78
CA LYS A 17 1.77 -29.68 6.78
C LYS A 17 3.04 -28.83 6.63
N TYR A 18 2.86 -27.65 6.09
CA TYR A 18 3.90 -26.63 6.02
C TYR A 18 4.04 -25.98 7.40
N HIS A 19 5.18 -26.15 8.07
CA HIS A 19 5.45 -25.37 9.28
C HIS A 19 5.53 -23.89 8.90
N SER A 20 4.82 -23.01 9.61
CA SER A 20 4.90 -21.58 9.37
C SER A 20 6.36 -21.14 9.56
N CYS A 21 7.03 -20.77 8.47
CA CYS A 21 8.45 -20.46 8.50
C CYS A 21 8.77 -19.12 9.17
N ARG A 22 7.74 -18.41 9.68
CA ARG A 22 7.79 -17.06 10.29
C ARG A 22 8.51 -16.00 9.45
N ASN A 23 8.76 -16.29 8.17
CA ASN A 23 9.35 -15.35 7.23
C ASN A 23 8.22 -14.60 6.50
N ARG A 24 8.15 -13.27 6.70
CA ARG A 24 7.18 -12.38 6.05
C ARG A 24 7.30 -12.31 4.52
N HIS A 25 8.43 -12.75 3.97
CA HIS A 25 8.68 -12.82 2.53
C HIS A 25 8.43 -14.21 1.95
N CYS A 26 7.99 -15.17 2.75
CA CYS A 26 7.74 -16.52 2.24
C CYS A 26 6.51 -16.51 1.32
N PRO A 27 6.65 -16.89 0.04
CA PRO A 27 5.54 -16.91 -0.90
C PRO A 27 4.54 -18.05 -0.65
N GLN A 28 4.80 -18.93 0.33
CA GLN A 28 3.89 -20.03 0.71
C GLN A 28 3.14 -19.73 2.02
N CYS A 29 3.79 -19.08 2.99
CA CYS A 29 3.14 -18.75 4.24
C CYS A 29 2.25 -17.52 4.05
N GLN A 30 0.98 -17.61 4.43
CA GLN A 30 -0.02 -16.54 4.34
C GLN A 30 -0.39 -16.07 2.92
N HIS A 31 0.19 -16.63 1.86
CA HIS A 31 -0.10 -16.21 0.48
C HIS A 31 -1.59 -16.24 0.13
N LEU A 32 -2.30 -17.31 0.50
CA LEU A 32 -3.75 -17.41 0.29
C LEU A 32 -4.53 -16.34 1.06
N GLN A 33 -4.08 -15.99 2.27
CA GLN A 33 -4.71 -14.96 3.10
C GLN A 33 -4.45 -13.57 2.51
N THR A 34 -3.23 -13.31 2.04
CA THR A 34 -2.89 -12.08 1.31
C THR A 34 -3.69 -11.96 0.03
N GLN A 35 -3.84 -13.04 -0.75
CA GLN A 35 -4.62 -13.02 -1.98
C GLN A 35 -6.09 -12.73 -1.68
N ALA A 36 -6.69 -13.44 -0.73
CA ALA A 36 -8.07 -13.17 -0.30
C ALA A 36 -8.25 -11.73 0.21
N TRP A 37 -7.26 -11.17 0.91
CA TRP A 37 -7.28 -9.76 1.32
C TRP A 37 -7.22 -8.81 0.13
N LEU A 38 -6.32 -9.04 -0.83
CA LEU A 38 -6.19 -8.24 -2.05
C LEU A 38 -7.48 -8.25 -2.88
N ASP A 39 -8.09 -9.42 -3.06
CA ASP A 39 -9.34 -9.57 -3.80
C ASP A 39 -10.46 -8.75 -3.13
N ASN A 40 -10.56 -8.84 -1.80
CA ASN A 40 -11.51 -8.00 -1.03
C ASN A 40 -11.22 -6.51 -1.18
N GLN A 41 -9.95 -6.07 -1.16
CA GLN A 41 -9.61 -4.66 -1.39
C GLN A 41 -9.96 -4.21 -2.81
N ALA A 42 -9.72 -5.06 -3.80
CA ALA A 42 -10.05 -4.76 -5.19
C ALA A 42 -11.56 -4.54 -5.39
N HIS A 43 -12.40 -5.30 -4.68
CA HIS A 43 -13.85 -5.09 -4.69
C HIS A 43 -14.32 -3.78 -4.05
N LEU A 44 -13.49 -3.14 -3.23
CA LEU A 44 -13.78 -1.84 -2.61
C LEU A 44 -13.33 -0.66 -3.48
N LEU A 45 -12.61 -0.93 -4.58
CA LEU A 45 -12.18 0.12 -5.51
C LEU A 45 -13.37 0.62 -6.33
N LEU A 46 -13.53 1.94 -6.39
CA LEU A 46 -14.50 2.59 -7.26
C LEU A 46 -13.99 2.53 -8.70
N PRO A 47 -14.88 2.39 -9.71
CA PRO A 47 -14.50 2.40 -11.13
C PRO A 47 -14.20 3.83 -11.60
N THR A 48 -13.15 4.44 -11.04
CA THR A 48 -12.71 5.80 -11.33
C THR A 48 -11.18 5.86 -11.44
N HIS A 49 -10.66 6.98 -11.94
CA HIS A 49 -9.23 7.21 -11.99
C HIS A 49 -8.68 7.50 -10.58
N TYR A 50 -7.57 6.84 -10.24
CA TYR A 50 -6.84 7.06 -9.00
C TYR A 50 -5.53 7.79 -9.31
N PHE A 51 -5.30 8.89 -8.60
CA PHE A 51 -4.09 9.70 -8.74
C PHE A 51 -3.39 9.82 -7.39
N LEU A 52 -2.07 9.61 -7.38
CA LEU A 52 -1.22 9.92 -6.23
C LEU A 52 -0.46 11.22 -6.52
N LEU A 53 -0.85 12.29 -5.84
CA LEU A 53 -0.16 13.57 -5.93
C LEU A 53 0.93 13.66 -4.87
N THR A 54 2.18 13.83 -5.30
CA THR A 54 3.34 14.01 -4.42
C THR A 54 3.87 15.43 -4.54
N PHE A 55 3.84 16.17 -3.44
CA PHE A 55 4.42 17.52 -3.35
C PHE A 55 5.75 17.44 -2.61
N THR A 56 6.84 17.78 -3.28
CA THR A 56 8.20 17.72 -2.70
C THR A 56 8.69 19.13 -2.37
N LEU A 57 9.11 19.33 -1.12
CA LEU A 57 9.73 20.58 -0.71
C LEU A 57 11.15 20.69 -1.30
N PRO A 58 11.47 21.78 -2.03
CA PRO A 58 12.80 22.03 -2.54
C PRO A 58 13.87 22.01 -1.44
N ALA A 59 15.07 21.52 -1.78
CA ALA A 59 16.16 21.35 -0.82
C ALA A 59 16.50 22.64 -0.04
N GLY A 60 16.52 23.79 -0.72
CA GLY A 60 16.83 25.09 -0.11
C GLY A 60 15.85 25.54 0.97
N LEU A 61 14.62 25.00 1.00
CA LEU A 61 13.61 25.36 1.98
C LEU A 61 13.57 24.41 3.19
N ARG A 62 14.30 23.28 3.14
CA ARG A 62 14.20 22.23 4.17
C ARG A 62 14.68 22.72 5.54
N ALA A 63 15.80 23.44 5.60
CA ALA A 63 16.33 23.99 6.85
C ALA A 63 15.35 25.01 7.47
N LEU A 64 14.80 25.91 6.64
CA LEU A 64 13.79 26.88 7.08
C LEU A 64 12.53 26.20 7.60
N ALA A 65 12.04 25.19 6.88
CA ALA A 65 10.86 24.41 7.28
C ALA A 65 11.11 23.63 8.57
N GLN A 66 12.30 23.06 8.75
CA GLN A 66 12.68 22.35 9.97
C GLN A 66 12.75 23.28 11.19
N ALA A 67 13.19 24.53 11.00
CA ALA A 67 13.22 25.54 12.06
C ALA A 67 11.82 26.09 12.41
N ASN A 68 10.88 26.07 11.45
CA ASN A 68 9.57 26.72 11.57
C ASN A 68 8.41 25.74 11.29
N GLN A 69 8.46 24.54 11.85
CA GLN A 69 7.62 23.41 11.43
C GLN A 69 6.12 23.72 11.43
N ILE A 70 5.60 24.37 12.48
CA ILE A 70 4.17 24.69 12.58
C ILE A 70 3.74 25.57 11.40
N LEU A 71 4.48 26.65 11.15
CA LEU A 71 4.19 27.56 10.04
C LEU A 71 4.38 26.85 8.68
N ALA A 72 5.48 26.12 8.53
CA ALA A 72 5.83 25.46 7.29
C ALA A 72 4.81 24.39 6.88
N TYR A 73 4.38 23.53 7.80
CA TYR A 73 3.36 22.52 7.51
C TYR A 73 2.00 23.17 7.23
N ASN A 74 1.59 24.17 8.00
CA ASN A 74 0.34 24.88 7.75
C ASN A 74 0.30 25.51 6.35
N LEU A 75 1.39 26.16 5.94
CA LEU A 75 1.52 26.73 4.59
C LEU A 75 1.56 25.64 3.52
N LEU A 76 2.36 24.58 3.72
CA LEU A 76 2.49 23.49 2.76
C LEU A 76 1.14 22.83 2.51
N PHE A 77 0.39 22.46 3.55
CA PHE A 77 -0.92 21.84 3.38
C PHE A 77 -1.93 22.76 2.69
N ARG A 78 -1.96 24.04 3.05
CA ARG A 78 -2.85 25.01 2.39
C ARG A 78 -2.53 25.16 0.91
N ILE A 79 -1.27 25.42 0.59
CA ILE A 79 -0.83 25.68 -0.80
C ILE A 79 -1.00 24.42 -1.66
N THR A 80 -0.65 23.25 -1.13
CA THR A 80 -0.80 21.98 -1.88
C THR A 80 -2.26 21.62 -2.11
N ALA A 81 -3.17 21.93 -1.19
CA ALA A 81 -4.61 21.78 -1.41
C ALA A 81 -5.12 22.69 -2.52
N GLU A 82 -4.73 23.97 -2.52
CA GLU A 82 -5.09 24.93 -3.58
C GLU A 82 -4.52 24.49 -4.95
N ALA A 83 -3.28 24.02 -4.99
CA ALA A 83 -2.65 23.50 -6.20
C ALA A 83 -3.35 22.22 -6.71
N ALA A 84 -3.68 21.28 -5.81
CA ALA A 84 -4.41 20.07 -6.16
C ALA A 84 -5.79 20.37 -6.73
N GLN A 85 -6.54 21.31 -6.13
CA GLN A 85 -7.84 21.75 -6.65
C GLN A 85 -7.71 22.39 -8.03
N THR A 86 -6.64 23.16 -8.26
CA THR A 86 -6.37 23.77 -9.57
C THR A 86 -6.12 22.71 -10.63
N LEU A 87 -5.30 21.69 -10.32
CA LEU A 87 -5.04 20.56 -11.22
C LEU A 87 -6.29 19.71 -11.46
N ALA A 88 -7.13 19.51 -10.43
CA ALA A 88 -8.36 18.73 -10.54
C ALA A 88 -9.47 19.43 -11.35
N ARG A 89 -9.35 20.73 -11.60
CA ARG A 89 -10.26 21.47 -12.50
C ARG A 89 -9.82 21.45 -13.96
N ASP A 90 -8.61 20.98 -14.24
CA ASP A 90 -8.04 20.93 -15.58
C ASP A 90 -8.09 19.49 -16.13
N PRO A 91 -8.92 19.22 -17.16
CA PRO A 91 -9.05 17.89 -17.76
C PRO A 91 -7.75 17.34 -18.34
N ARG A 92 -6.74 18.18 -18.58
CA ARG A 92 -5.43 17.75 -19.07
C ARG A 92 -4.61 17.00 -18.01
N TYR A 93 -4.94 17.17 -16.73
CA TYR A 93 -4.19 16.59 -15.61
C TYR A 93 -5.04 15.58 -14.85
N VAL A 94 -5.43 15.91 -13.62
CA VAL A 94 -6.17 15.00 -12.72
C VAL A 94 -7.66 15.30 -12.68
N GLY A 95 -8.12 16.28 -13.46
CA GLY A 95 -9.54 16.62 -13.63
C GLY A 95 -10.24 15.86 -14.75
N GLY A 96 -9.68 14.71 -15.17
CA GLY A 96 -10.15 13.89 -16.29
C GLY A 96 -11.63 13.58 -16.27
#